data_AF-A0A117IT29-F1
#
_entry.id   AF-A0A117IT29-F1
#
_cell.length_a   1.000
_cell.length_b   1.000
_cell.length_c   1.000
_cell.angle_alpha   90.00
_cell.angle_beta   90.00
_cell.angle_gamma   90.00
#
_symmetry.space_group_name_H-M   'P 1'
#
loop_
_entity.id
_entity.type
_entity.pdbx_description
1 polymer ?
#
loop_
_entity_poly.entity_id
_entity_poly.type
_entity_poly.pdbx_seq_one_letter_code
_entity_poly.pdbx_strand_id
1 'polypeptide(L)'
;MIEYFDLKGRHVFVRVWTEYVPSPDPFSLVFIIDNTILLGTCWNNKLEGAEADVYRFCESLLTACYYFLQPEHPHVQDLTKYARKNAEEHGFELKDEIVVYQVSERSGIYYFCSTKDLARIYYHNELLEFTDCPEYKGKHKGAVEVPLKEFIEDVLKISREYLEKYAPVIEEIRLEHGEESDDYDFLQKFYREVEELYEKVENG
;
A
#
# COMPACT_ATOMS: atom_id res chain seq x y z
N MET A 1 5.80 -16.18 19.54
CA MET A 1 5.71 -15.73 18.14
C MET A 1 4.40 -14.97 18.00
N ILE A 2 4.43 -13.76 17.45
CA ILE A 2 3.22 -13.03 17.07
C ILE A 2 2.58 -13.84 15.92
N GLU A 3 1.25 -13.93 15.85
CA GLU A 3 0.54 -14.62 14.75
C GLU A 3 0.22 -13.65 13.60
N TYR A 4 -0.18 -12.43 13.98
CA TYR A 4 -0.38 -11.31 13.08
C TYR A 4 -0.20 -9.99 13.86
N PHE A 5 0.03 -8.90 13.13
CA PHE A 5 -0.03 -7.54 13.68
C PHE A 5 -0.87 -6.63 12.79
N ASP A 6 -1.44 -5.60 13.42
CA ASP A 6 -2.31 -4.61 12.78
C ASP A 6 -1.62 -3.25 12.78
N LEU A 7 -1.59 -2.61 11.61
CA LEU A 7 -1.19 -1.23 11.42
C LEU A 7 -2.44 -0.41 11.07
N LYS A 8 -2.71 0.65 11.82
CA LYS A 8 -3.98 1.39 11.69
C LYS A 8 -3.82 2.90 11.69
N GLY A 9 -4.18 3.50 10.56
CA GLY A 9 -4.51 4.91 10.39
C GLY A 9 -6.00 5.20 10.66
N ARG A 10 -6.45 6.36 10.23
CA ARG A 10 -7.85 6.78 10.22
C ARG A 10 -8.64 6.05 9.13
N HIS A 11 -8.08 5.99 7.94
CA HIS A 11 -8.60 5.35 6.73
C HIS A 11 -7.82 4.07 6.39
N VAL A 12 -6.49 4.11 6.51
CA VAL A 12 -5.65 2.97 6.10
C VAL A 12 -5.59 1.92 7.21
N PHE A 13 -5.85 0.67 6.85
CA PHE A 13 -5.66 -0.49 7.71
C PHE A 13 -4.88 -1.58 6.98
N VAL A 14 -3.89 -2.14 7.65
CA VAL A 14 -3.09 -3.27 7.15
C VAL A 14 -2.99 -4.29 8.26
N ARG A 15 -3.30 -5.55 7.96
CA ARG A 15 -2.96 -6.68 8.84
C ARG A 15 -1.97 -7.57 8.12
N VAL A 16 -0.92 -7.94 8.82
CA VAL A 16 0.13 -8.83 8.33
C VAL A 16 0.14 -10.08 9.20
N TRP A 17 0.07 -11.26 8.58
CA TRP A 17 0.31 -12.52 9.24
C TRP A 17 1.79 -12.89 9.12
N THR A 18 2.36 -13.32 10.24
CA THR A 18 3.80 -13.59 10.37
C THR A 18 4.16 -15.06 10.15
N GLU A 19 3.19 -15.88 9.70
CA GLU A 19 3.48 -17.22 9.21
C GLU A 19 4.30 -17.12 7.93
N TYR A 20 5.50 -17.71 7.97
CA TYR A 20 6.43 -17.71 6.85
C TYR A 20 6.00 -18.72 5.78
N VAL A 21 5.93 -18.26 4.53
CA VAL A 21 5.71 -19.09 3.35
C VAL A 21 6.96 -19.02 2.48
N PRO A 22 7.60 -20.16 2.12
CA PRO A 22 8.79 -20.15 1.27
C PRO A 22 8.45 -19.76 -0.17
N SER A 23 8.35 -18.45 -0.39
CA SER A 23 7.95 -17.78 -1.63
C SER A 23 8.67 -16.41 -1.72
N PRO A 24 8.76 -15.79 -2.92
CA PRO A 24 9.28 -14.43 -3.05
C PRO A 24 8.52 -13.39 -2.21
N ASP A 25 7.27 -13.69 -1.86
CA ASP A 25 6.36 -12.89 -1.06
C ASP A 25 6.06 -13.68 0.24
N PRO A 26 6.95 -13.64 1.25
CA PRO A 26 7.00 -14.68 2.29
C PRO A 26 5.93 -14.56 3.38
N PHE A 27 5.15 -13.49 3.37
CA PHE A 27 4.09 -13.23 4.33
C PHE A 27 2.75 -13.07 3.62
N SER A 28 1.68 -12.98 4.40
CA SER A 28 0.40 -12.55 3.87
C SER A 28 -0.08 -11.27 4.53
N LEU A 29 -0.74 -10.40 3.75
CA LEU A 29 -1.36 -9.20 4.29
C LEU A 29 -2.70 -8.90 3.63
N VAL A 30 -3.56 -8.22 4.40
CA VAL A 30 -4.77 -7.59 3.88
C VAL A 30 -4.58 -6.08 3.95
N PHE A 31 -4.89 -5.39 2.87
CA PHE A 31 -4.82 -3.93 2.78
C PHE A 31 -6.22 -3.37 2.57
N ILE A 32 -6.64 -2.49 3.46
CA ILE A 32 -7.98 -1.92 3.50
C ILE A 32 -7.86 -0.39 3.57
N ILE A 33 -8.70 0.29 2.79
CA ILE A 33 -8.96 1.73 2.95
C ILE A 33 -10.44 1.89 3.29
N ASP A 34 -10.71 2.51 4.43
CA ASP A 34 -12.01 2.57 5.09
C ASP A 34 -12.62 1.17 5.27
N ASN A 35 -13.56 0.79 4.39
CA ASN A 35 -14.25 -0.51 4.41
C ASN A 35 -14.03 -1.30 3.12
N THR A 36 -13.06 -0.90 2.29
CA THR A 36 -12.79 -1.50 0.99
C THR A 36 -11.51 -2.32 1.06
N ILE A 37 -11.61 -3.62 0.77
CA ILE A 37 -10.45 -4.53 0.72
C ILE A 37 -9.75 -4.35 -0.62
N LEU A 38 -8.60 -3.68 -0.60
CA LEU A 38 -7.76 -3.44 -1.77
C LEU A 38 -6.87 -4.65 -2.06
N LEU A 39 -6.30 -5.28 -1.03
CA LEU A 39 -5.55 -6.54 -1.15
C LEU A 39 -6.08 -7.58 -0.17
N GLY A 40 -6.08 -8.86 -0.58
CA GLY A 40 -6.58 -9.97 0.24
C GLY A 40 -8.05 -10.26 -0.04
N THR A 41 -8.67 -11.08 0.79
CA THR A 41 -10.07 -11.49 0.60
C THR A 41 -10.83 -11.61 1.92
N CYS A 42 -12.11 -11.90 1.80
CA CYS A 42 -12.94 -12.35 2.90
C CYS A 42 -13.44 -13.76 2.58
N TRP A 43 -13.29 -14.68 3.53
CA TRP A 43 -13.76 -16.04 3.42
C TRP A 43 -14.38 -16.50 4.75
N ASN A 44 -15.58 -17.08 4.72
CA ASN A 44 -16.32 -17.48 5.93
C ASN A 44 -16.41 -16.36 6.99
N ASN A 45 -16.62 -15.11 6.57
CA ASN A 45 -16.64 -13.90 7.40
C ASN A 45 -15.31 -13.61 8.14
N LYS A 46 -14.18 -14.07 7.61
CA LYS A 46 -12.83 -13.78 8.11
C LYS A 46 -11.99 -13.15 7.02
N LEU A 47 -11.14 -12.21 7.39
CA LEU A 47 -10.13 -11.66 6.48
C LEU A 47 -9.03 -12.70 6.25
N GLU A 48 -8.65 -12.85 5.00
CA GLU A 48 -7.51 -13.67 4.58
C GLU A 48 -6.56 -12.79 3.75
N GLY A 49 -5.27 -12.85 4.06
CA GLY A 49 -4.25 -12.04 3.39
C GLY A 49 -3.91 -12.58 2.00
N ALA A 50 -3.43 -11.71 1.12
CA ALA A 50 -2.71 -12.11 -0.08
C ALA A 50 -1.22 -12.26 0.24
N GLU A 51 -0.52 -13.14 -0.48
CA GLU A 51 0.95 -13.20 -0.47
C GLU A 51 1.53 -11.80 -0.75
N ALA A 52 2.46 -11.35 0.11
CA ALA A 52 3.09 -10.05 -0.01
C ALA A 52 4.49 -10.01 0.61
N ASP A 53 5.33 -9.13 0.04
CA ASP A 53 6.54 -8.61 0.66
C ASP A 53 6.18 -7.35 1.47
N VAL A 54 6.25 -7.46 2.81
CA VAL A 54 5.85 -6.38 3.73
C VAL A 54 6.79 -5.17 3.61
N TYR A 55 8.08 -5.39 3.38
CA TYR A 55 9.06 -4.32 3.17
C TYR A 55 8.70 -3.52 1.91
N ARG A 56 8.49 -4.22 0.79
CA ARG A 56 8.15 -3.59 -0.50
C ARG A 56 6.78 -2.94 -0.49
N PHE A 57 5.82 -3.50 0.24
CA PHE A 57 4.52 -2.89 0.45
C PHE A 57 4.64 -1.53 1.16
N CYS A 58 5.40 -1.45 2.26
CA CYS A 58 5.64 -0.20 2.97
C CYS A 58 6.43 0.81 2.12
N GLU A 59 7.45 0.36 1.39
CA GLU A 59 8.20 1.19 0.44
C GLU A 59 7.27 1.79 -0.64
N SER A 60 6.34 1.00 -1.17
CA SER A 60 5.40 1.43 -2.20
C SER A 60 4.42 2.49 -1.70
N LEU A 61 3.91 2.35 -0.47
CA LEU A 61 3.05 3.37 0.15
C LEU A 61 3.80 4.69 0.38
N LEU A 62 5.04 4.62 0.88
CA LEU A 62 5.88 5.81 1.04
C LEU A 62 6.22 6.46 -0.30
N THR A 63 6.46 5.65 -1.33
CA THR A 63 6.73 6.13 -2.70
C THR A 63 5.53 6.87 -3.28
N ALA A 64 4.31 6.35 -3.07
CA ALA A 64 3.09 7.05 -3.47
C ALA A 64 3.00 8.43 -2.81
N CYS A 65 3.23 8.51 -1.49
CA CYS A 65 3.20 9.78 -0.75
C CYS A 65 4.30 10.74 -1.21
N TYR A 66 5.51 10.24 -1.44
CA TYR A 66 6.64 11.03 -1.97
C TYR A 66 6.28 11.70 -3.30
N TYR A 67 5.65 10.95 -4.21
CA TYR A 67 5.22 11.48 -5.51
C TYR A 67 4.06 12.46 -5.37
N PHE A 68 3.09 12.20 -4.49
CA PHE A 68 1.99 13.12 -4.22
C PHE A 68 2.45 14.48 -3.70
N LEU A 69 3.55 14.52 -2.95
CA LEU A 69 4.13 15.74 -2.40
C LEU A 69 4.99 16.52 -3.42
N GLN A 70 5.31 15.93 -4.57
CA GLN A 70 6.13 16.56 -5.62
C GLN A 70 5.52 16.37 -7.01
N PRO A 71 4.26 16.80 -7.23
CA PRO A 71 3.56 16.52 -8.49
C PRO A 71 4.30 17.08 -9.70
N GLU A 72 4.98 18.22 -9.57
CA GLU A 72 5.68 18.90 -10.67
C GLU A 72 7.08 18.32 -10.98
N HIS A 73 7.58 17.36 -10.19
CA HIS A 73 8.91 16.81 -10.41
C HIS A 73 8.97 16.03 -11.75
N PRO A 74 9.97 16.27 -12.62
CA PRO A 74 9.99 15.68 -13.97
C PRO A 74 9.86 14.14 -13.98
N HIS A 75 10.54 13.47 -13.06
CA HIS A 75 10.43 12.01 -12.89
C HIS A 75 9.01 11.54 -12.54
N VAL A 76 8.30 12.29 -11.68
CA VAL A 76 6.91 11.99 -11.29
C VAL A 76 5.97 12.17 -12.47
N GLN A 77 6.16 13.24 -13.25
CA GLN A 77 5.39 13.51 -14.46
C GLN A 77 5.58 12.42 -15.53
N ASP A 78 6.80 11.92 -15.71
CA ASP A 78 7.07 10.85 -16.68
C ASP A 78 6.51 9.50 -16.24
N LEU A 79 6.66 9.13 -14.98
CA LEU A 79 6.01 7.94 -14.42
C LEU A 79 4.48 8.01 -14.51
N THR A 80 3.91 9.18 -14.21
CA THR A 80 2.46 9.41 -14.26
C THR A 80 1.89 9.16 -15.66
N LYS A 81 2.58 9.58 -16.73
CA LYS A 81 2.13 9.32 -18.11
C LYS A 81 2.06 7.82 -18.39
N TYR A 82 3.08 7.07 -17.98
CA TYR A 82 3.14 5.62 -18.19
C TYR A 82 2.07 4.89 -17.38
N ALA A 83 1.97 5.19 -16.08
CA ALA A 83 1.00 4.56 -15.20
C ALA A 83 -0.44 4.89 -15.59
N ARG A 84 -0.72 6.11 -16.05
CA ARG A 84 -2.03 6.52 -16.58
C ARG A 84 -2.46 5.63 -17.75
N LYS A 85 -1.57 5.45 -18.72
CA LYS A 85 -1.84 4.59 -19.88
C LYS A 85 -2.20 3.17 -19.44
N ASN A 86 -1.46 2.60 -18.49
CA ASN A 86 -1.73 1.25 -18.00
C ASN A 86 -3.07 1.16 -17.26
N ALA A 87 -3.41 2.17 -16.46
CA ALA A 87 -4.71 2.22 -15.78
C ALA A 87 -5.87 2.25 -16.78
N GLU A 88 -5.76 3.04 -17.85
CA GLU A 88 -6.74 3.07 -18.94
C GLU A 88 -6.81 1.73 -19.69
N GLU A 89 -5.68 1.09 -19.96
CA GLU A 89 -5.63 -0.27 -20.57
C GLU A 89 -6.27 -1.33 -19.66
N HIS A 90 -6.19 -1.17 -18.34
CA HIS A 90 -6.93 -1.98 -17.37
C HIS A 90 -8.39 -1.55 -17.20
N GLY A 91 -8.87 -0.57 -17.96
CA GLY A 91 -10.27 -0.14 -17.98
C GLY A 91 -10.68 0.73 -16.80
N PHE A 92 -9.74 1.45 -16.19
CA PHE A 92 -10.04 2.52 -15.24
C PHE A 92 -10.21 3.85 -15.97
N GLU A 93 -11.28 4.57 -15.64
CA GLU A 93 -11.52 5.93 -16.12
C GLU A 93 -10.91 6.92 -15.14
N LEU A 94 -9.66 7.30 -15.39
CA LEU A 94 -9.00 8.38 -14.67
C LEU A 94 -9.71 9.71 -14.94
N LYS A 95 -9.91 10.51 -13.89
CA LYS A 95 -10.49 11.84 -13.93
C LYS A 95 -9.37 12.91 -14.06
N ASP A 96 -9.19 13.69 -13.01
CA ASP A 96 -8.34 14.87 -12.88
C ASP A 96 -7.06 14.59 -12.08
N GLU A 97 -6.63 13.32 -12.02
CA GLU A 97 -5.45 12.92 -11.28
C GLU A 97 -4.21 13.66 -11.79
N ILE A 98 -3.45 14.26 -10.87
CA ILE A 98 -2.22 15.00 -11.13
C ILE A 98 -1.04 14.02 -11.12
N VAL A 99 -1.06 13.06 -10.20
CA VAL A 99 -0.07 11.99 -10.07
C VAL A 99 -0.77 10.66 -10.25
N VAL A 100 -0.13 9.73 -10.95
CA VAL A 100 -0.56 8.33 -11.06
C VAL A 100 0.66 7.45 -10.83
N TYR A 101 0.60 6.59 -9.82
CA TYR A 101 1.67 5.65 -9.48
C TYR A 101 1.09 4.22 -9.44
N GLN A 102 1.60 3.37 -10.32
CA GLN A 102 1.20 1.97 -10.38
C GLN A 102 2.02 1.14 -9.41
N VAL A 103 1.33 0.30 -8.64
CA VAL A 103 1.93 -0.76 -7.82
C VAL A 103 1.24 -2.07 -8.20
N SER A 104 2.05 -3.09 -8.49
CA SER A 104 1.57 -4.44 -8.78
C SER A 104 2.04 -5.36 -7.67
N GLU A 105 1.09 -6.00 -7.00
CA GLU A 105 1.29 -7.12 -6.10
C GLU A 105 0.87 -8.41 -6.81
N ARG A 106 1.24 -9.57 -6.28
CA ARG A 106 0.96 -10.87 -6.92
C ARG A 106 -0.51 -11.10 -7.26
N SER A 107 -1.43 -10.66 -6.41
CA SER A 107 -2.89 -10.84 -6.60
C SER A 107 -3.67 -9.53 -6.57
N GLY A 108 -3.00 -8.40 -6.82
CA GLY A 108 -3.64 -7.11 -6.86
C GLY A 108 -2.84 -6.07 -7.63
N ILE A 109 -3.53 -5.11 -8.21
CA ILE A 109 -2.90 -3.93 -8.81
C ILE A 109 -3.58 -2.68 -8.29
N TYR A 110 -2.77 -1.70 -7.93
CA TYR A 110 -3.19 -0.38 -7.46
C TYR A 110 -2.66 0.70 -8.38
N TYR A 111 -3.48 1.72 -8.58
CA TYR A 111 -3.05 3.01 -9.09
C TYR A 111 -3.30 4.03 -8.00
N PHE A 112 -2.24 4.35 -7.25
CA PHE A 112 -2.23 5.44 -6.29
C PHE A 112 -2.24 6.75 -7.06
N CYS A 113 -3.33 7.48 -6.94
CA CYS A 113 -3.48 8.75 -7.61
C CYS A 113 -3.74 9.87 -6.62
N SER A 114 -3.27 11.07 -6.94
CA SER A 114 -3.64 12.29 -6.22
C SER A 114 -4.31 13.28 -7.15
N THR A 115 -5.27 14.00 -6.60
CA THR A 115 -5.74 15.29 -7.12
C THR A 115 -5.13 16.39 -6.23
N LYS A 116 -5.70 17.60 -6.23
CA LYS A 116 -5.23 18.66 -5.34
C LYS A 116 -5.50 18.34 -3.86
N ASP A 117 -6.60 17.68 -3.55
CA ASP A 117 -7.14 17.51 -2.21
C ASP A 117 -7.50 16.07 -1.84
N LEU A 118 -7.57 15.16 -2.81
CA LEU A 118 -7.93 13.76 -2.61
C LEU A 118 -6.81 12.81 -3.05
N ALA A 119 -6.60 11.75 -2.27
CA ALA A 119 -5.98 10.52 -2.76
C ALA A 119 -7.08 9.59 -3.29
N ARG A 120 -6.95 9.18 -4.55
CA ARG A 120 -7.84 8.24 -5.22
C ARG A 120 -7.06 6.99 -5.59
N ILE A 121 -7.45 5.84 -5.06
CA ILE A 121 -6.77 4.57 -5.32
C ILE A 121 -7.70 3.72 -6.18
N TYR A 122 -7.35 3.56 -7.45
CA TYR A 122 -7.99 2.55 -8.30
C TYR A 122 -7.36 1.20 -8.00
N TYR A 123 -8.18 0.17 -7.86
CA TYR A 123 -7.70 -1.14 -7.47
C TYR A 123 -8.39 -2.24 -8.26
N HIS A 124 -7.65 -3.32 -8.48
CA HIS A 124 -8.16 -4.60 -8.91
C HIS A 124 -7.53 -5.68 -8.01
N ASN A 125 -8.38 -6.41 -7.29
CA ASN A 125 -8.05 -7.40 -6.28
C ASN A 125 -8.57 -8.76 -6.74
N GLU A 126 -7.69 -9.59 -7.28
CA GLU A 126 -8.07 -10.86 -7.90
C GLU A 126 -8.63 -11.85 -6.88
N LEU A 127 -8.13 -11.87 -5.64
CA LEU A 127 -8.60 -12.79 -4.59
C LEU A 127 -10.03 -12.49 -4.13
N LEU A 128 -10.41 -11.21 -4.13
CA LEU A 128 -11.73 -10.79 -3.70
C LEU A 128 -12.82 -11.13 -4.73
N GLU A 129 -12.46 -11.44 -5.98
CA GLU A 129 -13.42 -11.90 -7.00
C GLU A 129 -14.15 -13.16 -6.54
N PHE A 130 -13.43 -14.03 -5.83
CA PHE A 130 -13.91 -15.35 -5.43
C PHE A 130 -14.58 -15.38 -4.05
N THR A 131 -14.57 -14.28 -3.29
CA THR A 131 -15.09 -14.19 -1.91
C THR A 131 -16.47 -14.82 -1.73
N ASP A 132 -16.72 -15.51 -0.60
CA ASP A 132 -18.04 -15.98 -0.21
C ASP A 132 -18.81 -15.01 0.70
N CYS A 133 -18.16 -13.92 1.12
CA CYS A 133 -18.73 -12.88 1.97
C CYS A 133 -19.66 -11.95 1.15
N PRO A 134 -20.98 -11.91 1.43
CA PRO A 134 -21.95 -11.16 0.61
C PRO A 134 -21.66 -9.67 0.47
N GLU A 135 -21.11 -9.03 1.49
CA GLU A 135 -20.82 -7.60 1.54
C GLU A 135 -19.67 -7.18 0.60
N TYR A 136 -18.85 -8.13 0.14
CA TYR A 136 -17.72 -7.88 -0.76
C TYR A 136 -17.95 -8.40 -2.19
N LYS A 137 -19.07 -9.07 -2.45
CA LYS A 137 -19.41 -9.58 -3.79
C LYS A 137 -19.41 -8.45 -4.84
N GLY A 138 -18.64 -8.66 -5.92
CA GLY A 138 -18.52 -7.70 -7.01
C GLY A 138 -17.66 -6.47 -6.71
N LYS A 139 -17.00 -6.40 -5.53
CA LYS A 139 -16.14 -5.27 -5.13
C LYS A 139 -14.65 -5.51 -5.37
N HIS A 140 -14.31 -6.51 -6.17
CA HIS A 140 -12.93 -6.88 -6.52
C HIS A 140 -12.24 -5.83 -7.40
N LYS A 141 -12.97 -4.90 -8.01
CA LYS A 141 -12.41 -3.81 -8.80
C LYS A 141 -13.18 -2.52 -8.53
N GLY A 142 -12.47 -1.39 -8.40
CA GLY A 142 -13.11 -0.11 -8.18
C GLY A 142 -12.13 1.01 -7.88
N ALA A 143 -12.63 2.06 -7.21
CA ALA A 143 -11.83 3.15 -6.70
C ALA A 143 -12.30 3.53 -5.29
N VAL A 144 -11.36 3.91 -4.43
CA VAL A 144 -11.61 4.51 -3.12
C VAL A 144 -11.00 5.91 -3.08
N GLU A 145 -11.68 6.84 -2.42
CA GLU A 145 -11.28 8.25 -2.31
C GLU A 145 -11.20 8.63 -0.83
N VAL A 146 -10.09 9.25 -0.43
CA VAL A 146 -9.89 9.79 0.91
C VAL A 146 -9.19 11.15 0.81
N PRO A 147 -9.30 12.03 1.83
CA PRO A 147 -8.54 13.28 1.83
C PRO A 147 -7.04 13.01 1.70
N LEU A 148 -6.36 13.70 0.77
CA LEU A 148 -4.96 13.47 0.45
C LEU A 148 -4.07 13.61 1.70
N LYS A 149 -4.32 14.66 2.47
CA LYS A 149 -3.63 14.92 3.73
C LYS A 149 -3.78 13.75 4.71
N GLU A 150 -5.00 13.28 4.91
CA GLU A 150 -5.29 12.21 5.86
C GLU A 150 -4.70 10.87 5.41
N PHE A 151 -4.63 10.63 4.10
CA PHE A 151 -3.92 9.47 3.55
C PHE A 151 -2.41 9.51 3.83
N ILE A 152 -1.76 10.66 3.60
CA ILE A 152 -0.32 10.82 3.85
C ILE A 152 -0.02 10.65 5.35
N GLU A 153 -0.82 11.27 6.22
CA GLU A 153 -0.70 11.14 7.68
C GLU A 153 -0.84 9.67 8.13
N ASP A 154 -1.80 8.95 7.56
CA ASP A 154 -1.99 7.54 7.83
C ASP A 154 -0.81 6.69 7.39
N VAL A 155 -0.30 6.91 6.17
CA VAL A 155 0.86 6.18 5.63
C VAL A 155 2.11 6.44 6.47
N LEU A 156 2.38 7.69 6.84
CA LEU A 156 3.51 8.03 7.72
C LEU A 156 3.36 7.33 9.08
N LYS A 157 2.18 7.40 9.69
CA LYS A 157 1.90 6.75 10.97
C LYS A 157 2.15 5.25 10.92
N ILE A 158 1.58 4.54 9.96
CA ILE A 158 1.72 3.07 9.88
C ILE A 158 3.15 2.66 9.50
N SER A 159 3.83 3.45 8.66
CA SER A 159 5.21 3.16 8.25
C SER A 159 6.16 3.31 9.43
N ARG A 160 5.97 4.36 10.24
CA ARG A 160 6.72 4.54 11.49
C ARG A 160 6.51 3.37 12.45
N GLU A 161 5.24 2.99 12.66
CA GLU A 161 4.91 1.88 13.55
C GLU A 161 5.49 0.55 13.07
N TYR A 162 5.45 0.29 11.76
CA TYR A 162 6.09 -0.86 11.14
C TYR A 162 7.61 -0.86 11.41
N LEU A 163 8.30 0.22 11.05
CA LEU A 163 9.74 0.35 11.18
C LEU A 163 10.23 0.21 12.63
N GLU A 164 9.52 0.82 13.58
CA GLU A 164 9.93 0.82 14.99
C GLU A 164 9.63 -0.51 15.70
N LYS A 165 8.56 -1.21 15.33
CA LYS A 165 8.06 -2.37 16.12
C LYS A 165 8.11 -3.70 15.39
N TYR A 166 7.86 -3.73 14.09
CA TYR A 166 7.55 -4.96 13.37
C TYR A 166 8.58 -5.32 12.30
N ALA A 167 9.30 -4.35 11.76
CA ALA A 167 10.44 -4.59 10.86
C ALA A 167 11.47 -5.56 11.49
N PRO A 168 11.89 -5.40 12.76
CA PRO A 168 12.80 -6.38 13.39
C PRO A 168 12.20 -7.79 13.53
N VAL A 169 10.88 -7.90 13.71
CA VAL A 169 10.19 -9.19 13.85
C VAL A 169 10.11 -9.90 12.49
N ILE A 170 9.74 -9.17 11.44
CA ILE A 170 9.71 -9.67 10.07
C ILE A 170 11.11 -10.10 9.61
N GLU A 171 12.12 -9.28 9.91
CA GLU A 171 13.52 -9.58 9.62
C GLU A 171 13.99 -10.86 10.35
N GLU A 172 13.71 -10.98 11.66
CA GLU A 172 14.07 -12.17 12.44
C GLU A 172 13.49 -13.45 11.81
N ILE A 173 12.21 -13.43 11.43
CA ILE A 173 11.54 -14.58 10.79
C ILE A 173 12.21 -14.94 9.46
N ARG A 174 12.54 -13.95 8.62
CA ARG A 174 13.20 -14.18 7.33
C ARG A 174 14.59 -14.78 7.51
N LEU A 175 15.38 -14.25 8.45
CA LEU A 175 16.72 -14.74 8.77
C LEU A 175 16.70 -16.17 9.33
N GLU A 176 15.72 -16.52 10.16
CA GLU A 176 15.52 -17.89 10.65
C GLU A 176 15.29 -18.90 9.52
N HIS A 177 14.74 -18.45 8.40
CA HIS A 177 14.50 -19.27 7.20
C HIS A 177 15.60 -19.17 6.14
N GLY A 178 16.72 -18.49 6.46
CA GLY A 178 17.91 -18.43 5.61
C GLY A 178 17.83 -17.39 4.48
N GLU A 179 16.91 -16.43 4.57
CA GLU A 179 16.84 -15.31 3.63
C GLU A 179 17.87 -14.20 3.95
N GLU A 180 18.11 -13.34 2.98
CA GLU A 180 18.91 -12.12 3.16
C GLU A 180 18.07 -11.02 3.81
N SER A 181 18.71 -10.17 4.61
CA SER A 181 18.09 -8.99 5.22
C SER A 181 17.72 -7.94 4.16
N ASP A 182 16.58 -7.28 4.34
CA ASP A 182 16.22 -6.10 3.54
C ASP A 182 17.04 -4.87 3.95
N ASP A 183 17.06 -3.87 3.07
CA ASP A 183 17.69 -2.58 3.37
C ASP A 183 16.78 -1.69 4.25
N TYR A 184 16.55 -2.13 5.50
CA TYR A 184 15.76 -1.35 6.48
C TYR A 184 16.38 0.02 6.79
N ASP A 185 17.71 0.16 6.63
CA ASP A 185 18.40 1.45 6.73
C ASP A 185 17.95 2.42 5.63
N PHE A 186 17.80 1.94 4.40
CA PHE A 186 17.22 2.71 3.31
C PHE A 186 15.77 3.09 3.61
N LEU A 187 14.92 2.12 3.97
CA LEU A 187 13.49 2.39 4.21
C LEU A 187 13.29 3.39 5.36
N GLN A 188 14.11 3.31 6.41
CA GLN A 188 14.10 4.25 7.52
C GLN A 188 14.52 5.67 7.10
N LYS A 189 15.51 5.80 6.21
CA LYS A 189 15.91 7.11 5.65
C LYS A 189 14.82 7.66 4.72
N PHE A 190 14.25 6.80 3.89
CA PHE A 190 13.20 7.19 2.95
C PHE A 190 11.94 7.66 3.69
N TYR A 191 11.53 6.96 4.77
CA TYR A 191 10.48 7.43 5.66
C TYR A 191 10.72 8.89 6.14
N ARG A 192 11.94 9.19 6.62
CA ARG A 192 12.28 10.53 7.11
C ARG A 192 12.24 11.57 6.00
N GLU A 193 12.69 11.21 4.80
CA GLU A 193 12.62 12.11 3.64
C GLU A 193 11.17 12.48 3.29
N VAL A 194 10.26 11.51 3.30
CA VAL A 194 8.82 11.75 3.07
C VAL A 194 8.21 12.58 4.20
N GLU A 195 8.56 12.31 5.45
CA GLU A 195 8.11 13.07 6.63
C GLU A 195 8.56 14.54 6.54
N GLU A 196 9.85 14.80 6.32
CA GLU A 196 10.39 16.15 6.18
C GLU A 196 9.78 16.92 5.00
N LEU A 197 9.49 16.22 3.90
CA LEU A 197 8.84 16.80 2.73
C LEU A 197 7.39 17.19 3.04
N TYR A 198 6.65 16.32 3.72
CA TYR A 198 5.28 16.60 4.16
C TYR A 198 5.23 17.82 5.08
N GLU A 199 6.13 17.90 6.07
CA GLU A 199 6.23 19.06 6.96
C GLU A 199 6.53 20.37 6.22
N LYS A 200 7.36 20.34 5.17
CA LYS A 200 7.65 21.53 4.35
C LYS A 200 6.43 21.99 3.55
N VAL A 201 5.63 21.05 3.03
CA VAL A 201 4.41 21.36 2.27
C VAL A 201 3.30 21.91 3.18
N GLU A 202 3.15 21.37 4.39
CA GLU A 202 2.11 21.82 5.33
C GLU A 202 2.42 23.15 6.02
N ASN A 203 3.70 23.48 6.19
CA ASN A 203 4.15 24.71 6.87
C ASN A 203 4.52 25.85 5.91
N GLY A 204 4.46 25.63 4.60
CA GLY A 204 4.80 26.61 3.55
C GLY A 204 3.57 27.29 2.94
#